data_AF-A0A4C2E0C6-F1
#
_entry.id   AF-A0A4C2E0C6-F1
#
_cell.length_a   1.000
_cell.length_b   1.000
_cell.length_c   1.000
_cell.angle_alpha   90.00
_cell.angle_beta   90.00
_cell.angle_gamma   90.00
#
_symmetry.space_group_name_H-M   'P 1'
#
loop_
_entity.id
_entity.type
_entity.pdbx_description
1 polymer ?
#
loop_
_entity_poly.entity_id
_entity_poly.type
_entity_poly.pdbx_seq_one_letter_code
_entity_poly.pdbx_strand_id
1 'polypeptide(L)'
;MRPSAAHIVVRRGLSIDVGKIAHNILIADRGPLERDNTNFKNLDKNNSIDSITDKWLKKALTRKQYVYKKEGVEIYSPVVLKTLQKLRSTDNTSAYFKLLNKIKMSDIEWVLQNGRRIKNKEEIPIEFYHEISNMVYRMSLNCSDFKDFCALANFSIRLMNGYKLTSPSSNSQISNETKFYKNCLLVVIKSESIIALLDAFKRLPPSQSGLKTLSELTFYHQTGQFIKVLEYLEKIIFTSTPEKSITREQIRAFSTPLLNILRSCLLHHEGKICVTFLKQLKRRWNYSVDDHSFAILRELSERLGIDHLLLNFANDNQAMRTKIKRKHMTWSEYINSLNQSQIDLFKEELPFNYFQTILSSVGSTVQDWKTFIDSNPLPEDSNDSLKAFYFNSILINLASCKNIGFILSVLEYLVYKKKVCQYLIYSHKLAGSTKVSGFHTLIKSISNSTSSKISAYTLHDFLQKHYHEIGFQFNTDDYYHLMKSCTYKADHQTIYYFFYHYLKNQGHTLYTDTKNVDWQLPHHISLILNQINNSKLNKNVQKIEKNARDLFIQRKLRGSHVKIQELQNLFGKNHSPQITIKGLLSMDAIGDQLEDLLHNQPVYYLSIDLEYSQRLSNCLSYIITHSPPIKQQT
;
A
#
# COMPACT_ATOMS: atom_id res chain seq x y z
N MET A 1 10.09 -5.34 -51.42
CA MET A 1 9.64 -6.03 -50.18
C MET A 1 9.00 -5.01 -49.26
N ARG A 2 7.70 -5.16 -49.01
CA ARG A 2 6.91 -4.34 -48.08
C ARG A 2 7.16 -4.82 -46.64
N PRO A 3 7.30 -3.94 -45.65
CA PRO A 3 7.04 -4.30 -44.25
C PRO A 3 5.53 -4.26 -44.02
N SER A 4 4.99 -5.40 -43.61
CA SER A 4 3.59 -5.60 -43.21
C SER A 4 3.28 -4.86 -41.90
N ALA A 5 2.08 -4.29 -41.86
CA ALA A 5 1.50 -3.59 -40.73
C ALA A 5 1.22 -4.55 -39.57
N ALA A 6 1.86 -4.31 -38.42
CA ALA A 6 1.41 -4.83 -37.14
C ALA A 6 0.29 -3.91 -36.61
N HIS A 7 -0.95 -4.36 -36.76
CA HIS A 7 -2.11 -3.82 -36.07
C HIS A 7 -1.92 -3.97 -34.55
N ILE A 8 -1.34 -2.97 -33.91
CA ILE A 8 -1.55 -2.76 -32.48
C ILE A 8 -2.85 -1.99 -32.35
N VAL A 9 -3.90 -2.73 -31.99
CA VAL A 9 -5.16 -2.20 -31.48
C VAL A 9 -4.84 -1.40 -30.23
N VAL A 10 -4.58 -0.10 -30.41
CA VAL A 10 -4.61 0.88 -29.33
C VAL A 10 -6.03 0.83 -28.79
N ARG A 11 -6.22 0.13 -27.67
CA ARG A 11 -7.41 0.32 -26.83
C ARG A 11 -7.48 1.82 -26.56
N ARG A 12 -8.46 2.47 -27.19
CA ARG A 12 -8.86 3.85 -26.96
C ARG A 12 -9.15 4.00 -25.47
N GLY A 13 -8.14 4.42 -24.70
CA GLY A 13 -8.35 5.09 -23.43
C GLY A 13 -8.88 6.48 -23.76
N LEU A 14 -10.21 6.61 -23.80
CA LEU A 14 -10.88 7.91 -23.69
C LEU A 14 -10.55 8.49 -22.31
N SER A 15 -9.44 9.24 -22.22
CA SER A 15 -9.14 10.15 -21.12
C SER A 15 -9.43 11.57 -21.60
N ILE A 16 -10.69 11.99 -21.48
CA ILE A 16 -11.19 13.36 -21.67
C ILE A 16 -12.25 13.48 -20.57
N ASP A 17 -12.20 14.35 -19.55
CA ASP A 17 -11.88 15.79 -19.47
C ASP A 17 -11.79 16.14 -17.95
N VAL A 18 -10.78 16.84 -17.39
CA VAL A 18 -10.90 17.40 -16.01
C VAL A 18 -11.91 18.56 -16.04
N GLY A 19 -13.19 18.17 -16.12
CA GLY A 19 -14.14 18.68 -17.10
C GLY A 19 -14.60 20.13 -16.97
N LYS A 20 -14.57 20.96 -18.01
CA LYS A 20 -13.75 20.91 -19.22
C LYS A 20 -12.59 21.84 -18.87
N ILE A 21 -11.33 21.45 -18.97
CA ILE A 21 -10.26 21.85 -18.02
C ILE A 21 -10.06 23.35 -17.87
N ALA A 22 -10.74 23.86 -16.86
CA ALA A 22 -11.05 25.28 -16.71
C ALA A 22 -11.62 25.97 -17.98
N HIS A 23 -11.94 25.20 -19.06
CA HIS A 23 -12.34 25.34 -20.49
C HIS A 23 -12.93 26.65 -20.98
N ASN A 24 -13.32 27.49 -20.06
CA ASN A 24 -13.36 28.91 -20.30
C ASN A 24 -12.28 29.54 -19.43
N ILE A 25 -11.00 29.18 -19.64
CA ILE A 25 -9.84 29.74 -18.92
C ILE A 25 -9.78 31.26 -19.07
N LEU A 26 -10.67 31.87 -19.85
CA LEU A 26 -11.41 33.09 -19.46
C LEU A 26 -12.39 33.60 -20.56
N ILE A 27 -12.41 33.06 -21.81
CA ILE A 27 -12.91 33.74 -23.05
C ILE A 27 -12.77 35.28 -22.90
N ALA A 28 -11.60 35.92 -22.91
CA ALA A 28 -10.66 35.98 -24.02
C ALA A 28 -11.38 36.05 -25.39
N ASP A 29 -11.85 37.27 -25.71
CA ASP A 29 -12.27 37.83 -27.01
C ASP A 29 -13.41 37.16 -27.84
N ARG A 30 -14.57 37.84 -27.87
CA ARG A 30 -15.67 37.82 -28.87
C ARG A 30 -15.98 36.51 -29.64
N GLY A 31 -17.21 35.99 -29.46
CA GLY A 31 -18.00 35.33 -30.52
C GLY A 31 -17.95 33.77 -30.60
N PRO A 32 -18.85 33.13 -31.37
CA PRO A 32 -20.10 32.57 -30.82
C PRO A 32 -20.39 31.07 -31.12
N LEU A 33 -21.50 30.61 -30.51
CA LEU A 33 -22.44 29.54 -30.91
C LEU A 33 -21.96 28.08 -30.84
N GLU A 34 -22.57 27.28 -29.95
CA GLU A 34 -23.00 25.91 -30.31
C GLU A 34 -24.07 25.31 -29.38
N ARG A 35 -25.26 25.17 -29.99
CA ARG A 35 -26.30 24.12 -30.03
C ARG A 35 -26.82 23.34 -28.82
N ASP A 36 -28.14 23.18 -28.91
CA ASP A 36 -29.11 22.52 -28.06
C ASP A 36 -28.83 21.06 -27.69
N ASN A 37 -29.18 20.69 -26.46
CA ASN A 37 -29.98 19.50 -26.21
C ASN A 37 -30.68 19.57 -24.84
N THR A 38 -32.01 19.52 -24.90
CA THR A 38 -32.99 19.38 -23.82
C THR A 38 -32.92 17.95 -23.27
N ASN A 39 -32.96 17.71 -21.95
CA ASN A 39 -34.21 17.58 -21.19
C ASN A 39 -33.90 17.64 -19.68
N PHE A 40 -34.44 18.62 -18.98
CA PHE A 40 -34.76 18.53 -17.55
C PHE A 40 -35.93 19.48 -17.27
N LYS A 41 -37.16 18.97 -17.44
CA LYS A 41 -38.34 19.52 -16.79
C LYS A 41 -38.45 18.82 -15.44
N ASN A 42 -38.37 19.60 -14.36
CA ASN A 42 -38.90 19.37 -13.01
C ASN A 42 -37.91 19.95 -11.99
N LEU A 43 -38.00 21.26 -11.75
CA LEU A 43 -37.51 21.90 -10.50
C LEU A 43 -38.04 23.34 -10.29
N ASP A 44 -38.94 23.86 -11.13
CA ASP A 44 -39.62 25.13 -10.87
C ASP A 44 -40.83 24.90 -9.94
N LYS A 45 -40.57 24.72 -8.64
CA LYS A 45 -41.54 25.07 -7.59
C LYS A 45 -41.07 26.36 -6.95
N ASN A 46 -41.67 27.47 -7.38
CA ASN A 46 -41.50 28.79 -6.76
C ASN A 46 -42.10 28.74 -5.36
N ASN A 47 -41.26 28.71 -4.32
CA ASN A 47 -41.70 28.92 -2.95
C ASN A 47 -41.66 30.42 -2.65
N SER A 48 -42.74 30.95 -2.07
CA SER A 48 -42.90 32.37 -1.68
C SER A 48 -41.92 32.86 -0.60
N ILE A 49 -41.05 31.98 -0.08
CA ILE A 49 -40.15 32.20 1.06
C ILE A 49 -38.70 32.50 0.62
N ASP A 50 -38.35 32.30 -0.65
CA ASP A 50 -36.96 32.45 -1.10
C ASP A 50 -36.51 33.93 -1.14
N SER A 51 -35.35 34.24 -0.54
CA SER A 51 -34.73 35.57 -0.60
C SER A 51 -34.32 35.93 -2.05
N ILE A 52 -34.04 37.22 -2.30
CA ILE A 52 -33.59 37.70 -3.63
C ILE A 52 -32.32 36.94 -4.08
N THR A 53 -31.39 36.69 -3.14
CA THR A 53 -30.18 35.90 -3.40
C THR A 53 -30.50 34.43 -3.67
N ASP A 54 -31.46 33.80 -2.99
CA ASP A 54 -31.84 32.40 -3.23
C ASP A 54 -32.52 32.22 -4.59
N LYS A 55 -33.39 33.17 -4.96
CA LYS A 55 -34.02 33.22 -6.29
C LYS A 55 -32.97 33.39 -7.39
N TRP A 56 -31.99 34.25 -7.16
CA TRP A 56 -30.88 34.44 -8.10
C TRP A 56 -30.01 33.17 -8.21
N LEU A 57 -29.68 32.51 -7.11
CA LEU A 57 -28.91 31.26 -7.10
C LEU A 57 -29.63 30.11 -7.82
N LYS A 58 -30.94 29.94 -7.60
CA LYS A 58 -31.76 28.95 -8.33
C LYS A 58 -31.80 29.24 -9.83
N LYS A 59 -31.90 30.51 -10.23
CA LYS A 59 -31.77 30.95 -11.63
C LYS A 59 -30.34 30.79 -12.17
N ALA A 60 -29.34 30.95 -11.33
CA ALA A 60 -27.93 30.80 -11.70
C ALA A 60 -27.59 29.32 -11.99
N LEU A 61 -28.21 28.39 -11.27
CA LEU A 61 -27.93 26.96 -11.42
C LEU A 61 -28.83 26.25 -12.45
N THR A 62 -29.90 26.89 -12.94
CA THR A 62 -30.78 26.37 -14.01
C THR A 62 -30.33 26.77 -15.43
N ARG A 63 -30.58 25.89 -16.41
CA ARG A 63 -30.04 25.94 -17.80
C ARG A 63 -30.66 26.98 -18.74
N LYS A 64 -31.63 27.82 -18.32
CA LYS A 64 -32.22 28.81 -19.23
C LYS A 64 -31.22 29.96 -19.47
N GLN A 65 -30.61 29.98 -20.65
CA GLN A 65 -29.91 31.14 -21.20
C GLN A 65 -30.96 32.21 -21.51
N TYR A 66 -31.21 33.10 -20.57
CA TYR A 66 -31.83 34.39 -20.88
C TYR A 66 -30.72 35.42 -21.06
N VAL A 67 -30.86 36.25 -22.09
CA VAL A 67 -30.14 37.52 -22.24
C VAL A 67 -30.52 38.37 -21.02
N TYR A 68 -29.67 38.39 -20.00
CA TYR A 68 -29.94 39.20 -18.81
C TYR A 68 -29.67 40.66 -19.15
N LYS A 69 -30.70 41.49 -18.94
CA LYS A 69 -30.53 42.94 -18.87
C LYS A 69 -29.52 43.27 -17.76
N LYS A 70 -28.67 44.26 -17.99
CA LYS A 70 -27.78 44.88 -16.99
C LYS A 70 -28.60 45.61 -15.90
N GLU A 71 -29.41 44.88 -15.15
CA GLU A 71 -30.00 45.38 -13.92
C GLU A 71 -29.08 44.91 -12.79
N GLY A 72 -28.49 45.85 -12.04
CA GLY A 72 -27.61 45.54 -10.93
C GLY A 72 -28.35 44.73 -9.87
N VAL A 73 -27.77 43.61 -9.43
CA VAL A 73 -28.39 42.72 -8.44
C VAL A 73 -27.61 42.80 -7.13
N GLU A 74 -28.31 43.11 -6.03
CA GLU A 74 -27.73 43.03 -4.69
C GLU A 74 -27.70 41.56 -4.22
N ILE A 75 -26.50 41.05 -3.93
CA ILE A 75 -26.29 39.64 -3.55
C ILE A 75 -25.49 39.54 -2.26
N TYR A 76 -25.99 38.71 -1.33
CA TYR A 76 -25.30 38.41 -0.08
C TYR A 76 -24.15 37.43 -0.31
N SER A 77 -22.91 37.92 -0.20
CA SER A 77 -21.67 37.13 -0.31
C SER A 77 -21.70 35.83 0.53
N PRO A 78 -22.17 35.82 1.80
CA PRO A 78 -22.17 34.62 2.64
C PRO A 78 -23.05 33.49 2.12
N VAL A 79 -24.18 33.81 1.48
CA VAL A 79 -25.13 32.83 0.95
C VAL A 79 -24.56 32.15 -0.30
N VAL A 80 -23.94 32.95 -1.17
CA VAL A 80 -23.23 32.46 -2.36
C VAL A 80 -22.05 31.57 -1.94
N LEU A 81 -21.26 32.00 -0.96
CA LEU A 81 -20.09 31.27 -0.48
C LEU A 81 -20.48 29.93 0.16
N LYS A 82 -21.55 29.88 0.97
CA LYS A 82 -22.12 28.62 1.48
C LYS A 82 -22.55 27.69 0.35
N THR A 83 -23.12 28.24 -0.73
CA THR A 83 -23.54 27.46 -1.89
C THR A 83 -22.34 26.87 -2.64
N LEU A 84 -21.27 27.65 -2.85
CA LEU A 84 -20.01 27.17 -3.44
C LEU A 84 -19.38 26.07 -2.59
N GLN A 85 -19.32 26.26 -1.26
CA GLN A 85 -18.82 25.24 -0.33
C GLN A 85 -19.62 23.94 -0.40
N LYS A 86 -20.96 24.02 -0.50
CA LYS A 86 -21.84 22.85 -0.67
C LYS A 86 -21.61 22.14 -2.01
N LEU A 87 -21.41 22.89 -3.08
CA LEU A 87 -21.10 22.32 -4.40
C LEU A 87 -19.71 21.66 -4.41
N ARG A 88 -18.72 22.25 -3.72
CA ARG A 88 -17.40 21.63 -3.52
C ARG A 88 -17.51 20.38 -2.67
N SER A 89 -18.28 20.37 -1.58
CA SER A 89 -18.39 19.20 -0.69
C SER A 89 -19.07 18.01 -1.38
N THR A 90 -20.02 18.27 -2.28
CA THR A 90 -20.77 17.28 -3.07
C THR A 90 -20.10 16.89 -4.40
N ASP A 91 -18.86 17.34 -4.65
CA ASP A 91 -18.09 17.06 -5.88
C ASP A 91 -18.79 17.48 -7.19
N ASN A 92 -19.71 18.44 -7.15
CA ASN A 92 -20.42 18.94 -8.33
C ASN A 92 -19.62 20.05 -9.04
N THR A 93 -18.50 19.68 -9.66
CA THR A 93 -17.56 20.58 -10.35
C THR A 93 -18.23 21.44 -11.43
N SER A 94 -19.11 20.84 -12.25
CA SER A 94 -19.80 21.54 -13.35
C SER A 94 -20.70 22.67 -12.85
N ALA A 95 -21.50 22.43 -11.81
CA ALA A 95 -22.36 23.44 -11.23
C ALA A 95 -21.56 24.54 -10.51
N TYR A 96 -20.45 24.16 -9.84
CA TYR A 96 -19.55 25.09 -9.17
C TYR A 96 -18.99 26.15 -10.13
N PHE A 97 -18.39 25.74 -11.25
CA PHE A 97 -17.82 26.68 -12.22
C PHE A 97 -18.89 27.43 -13.04
N LYS A 98 -20.09 26.85 -13.25
CA LYS A 98 -21.23 27.58 -13.82
C LYS A 98 -21.63 28.78 -12.95
N LEU A 99 -21.68 28.57 -11.63
CA LEU A 99 -22.01 29.63 -10.68
C LEU A 99 -20.92 30.72 -10.69
N LEU A 100 -19.63 30.35 -10.64
CA LEU A 100 -18.54 31.31 -10.73
C LEU A 100 -18.57 32.14 -12.02
N ASN A 101 -18.89 31.52 -13.16
CA ASN A 101 -19.03 32.23 -14.43
C ASN A 101 -20.19 33.22 -14.39
N LYS A 102 -21.34 32.83 -13.83
CA LYS A 102 -22.48 33.75 -13.69
C LYS A 102 -22.18 34.91 -12.75
N ILE A 103 -21.42 34.67 -11.68
CA ILE A 103 -20.93 35.74 -10.80
C ILE A 103 -20.07 36.73 -11.59
N LYS A 104 -19.11 36.25 -12.39
CA LYS A 104 -18.22 37.11 -13.17
C LYS A 104 -18.96 37.92 -14.25
N MET A 105 -20.03 37.38 -14.84
CA MET A 105 -20.76 38.00 -15.95
C MET A 105 -21.89 38.95 -15.50
N SER A 106 -22.23 38.97 -14.20
CA SER A 106 -23.34 39.79 -13.67
C SER A 106 -22.82 41.07 -13.03
N ASP A 107 -23.57 42.18 -13.13
CA ASP A 107 -23.29 43.39 -12.35
C ASP A 107 -23.83 43.20 -10.93
N ILE A 108 -22.94 42.83 -9.99
CA ILE A 108 -23.32 42.43 -8.63
C ILE A 108 -22.86 43.49 -7.64
N GLU A 109 -23.79 43.97 -6.80
CA GLU A 109 -23.46 44.71 -5.59
C GLU A 109 -23.33 43.73 -4.42
N TRP A 110 -22.12 43.60 -3.89
CA TRP A 110 -21.81 42.66 -2.82
C TRP A 110 -22.19 43.21 -1.45
N VAL A 111 -23.02 42.45 -0.72
CA VAL A 111 -23.31 42.70 0.70
C VAL A 111 -22.53 41.70 1.56
N LEU A 112 -21.64 42.22 2.40
CA LEU A 112 -20.81 41.45 3.33
C LEU A 112 -21.59 40.98 4.57
N GLN A 113 -21.01 40.10 5.39
CA GLN A 113 -21.63 39.58 6.63
C GLN A 113 -22.07 40.67 7.61
N ASN A 114 -21.36 41.80 7.62
CA ASN A 114 -21.64 42.95 8.48
C ASN A 114 -22.60 43.98 7.84
N GLY A 115 -23.23 43.62 6.71
CA GLY A 115 -24.13 44.51 5.96
C GLY A 115 -23.43 45.63 5.18
N ARG A 116 -22.10 45.71 5.23
CA ARG A 116 -21.34 46.70 4.43
C ARG A 116 -21.37 46.33 2.96
N ARG A 117 -21.55 47.34 2.12
CA ARG A 117 -21.50 47.25 0.66
C ARG A 117 -20.08 47.47 0.16
N ILE A 118 -19.63 46.67 -0.80
CA ILE A 118 -18.35 46.90 -1.47
C ILE A 118 -18.54 48.05 -2.47
N LYS A 119 -17.71 49.10 -2.36
CA LYS A 119 -17.85 50.33 -3.15
C LYS A 119 -17.48 50.14 -4.63
N ASN A 120 -16.57 49.20 -4.92
CA ASN A 120 -16.18 48.84 -6.27
C ASN A 120 -16.92 47.60 -6.74
N LYS A 121 -17.73 47.75 -7.79
CA LYS A 121 -18.50 46.65 -8.41
C LYS A 121 -17.61 45.57 -9.03
N GLU A 122 -16.38 45.90 -9.39
CA GLU A 122 -15.40 44.97 -9.98
C GLU A 122 -14.64 44.14 -8.92
N GLU A 123 -14.76 44.48 -7.64
CA GLU A 123 -13.95 43.90 -6.58
C GLU A 123 -14.62 42.64 -5.99
N ILE A 124 -14.02 41.47 -6.24
CA ILE A 124 -14.50 40.18 -5.71
C ILE A 124 -14.07 40.05 -4.24
N PRO A 125 -14.97 39.66 -3.32
CA PRO A 125 -14.61 39.47 -1.91
C PRO A 125 -13.49 38.44 -1.72
N ILE A 126 -12.57 38.71 -0.78
CA ILE A 126 -11.37 37.90 -0.50
C ILE A 126 -11.71 36.44 -0.18
N GLU A 127 -12.85 36.19 0.45
CA GLU A 127 -13.30 34.86 0.84
C GLU A 127 -13.55 33.93 -0.37
N PHE A 128 -13.89 34.51 -1.54
CA PHE A 128 -14.03 33.74 -2.78
C PHE A 128 -12.68 33.21 -3.27
N TYR A 129 -11.60 33.98 -3.14
CA TYR A 129 -10.26 33.50 -3.50
C TYR A 129 -9.85 32.29 -2.65
N HIS A 130 -10.15 32.32 -1.35
CA HIS A 130 -9.90 31.18 -0.46
C HIS A 130 -10.72 29.95 -0.88
N GLU A 131 -12.01 30.10 -1.18
CA GLU A 131 -12.86 28.98 -1.60
C GLU A 131 -12.43 28.41 -2.96
N ILE A 132 -12.11 29.27 -3.93
CA ILE A 132 -11.58 28.86 -5.24
C ILE A 132 -10.26 28.10 -5.07
N SER A 133 -9.34 28.57 -4.21
CA SER A 133 -8.08 27.86 -3.96
C SER A 133 -8.30 26.46 -3.38
N ASN A 134 -9.29 26.28 -2.49
CA ASN A 134 -9.65 24.98 -1.94
C ASN A 134 -10.23 24.05 -3.01
N MET A 135 -11.07 24.58 -3.90
CA MET A 135 -11.64 23.81 -5.02
C MET A 135 -10.54 23.35 -5.99
N VAL A 136 -9.67 24.25 -6.42
CA VAL A 136 -8.57 23.94 -7.35
C VAL A 136 -7.61 22.92 -6.75
N TYR A 137 -7.27 23.06 -5.46
CA TYR A 137 -6.48 22.07 -4.75
C TYR A 137 -7.18 20.70 -4.70
N ARG A 138 -8.48 20.64 -4.40
CA ARG A 138 -9.28 19.39 -4.42
C ARG A 138 -9.29 18.75 -5.80
N MET A 139 -9.48 19.53 -6.86
CA MET A 139 -9.42 19.03 -8.24
C MET A 139 -8.05 18.44 -8.56
N SER A 140 -6.97 19.05 -8.10
CA SER A 140 -5.62 18.52 -8.30
C SER A 140 -5.41 17.13 -7.67
N LEU A 141 -6.19 16.76 -6.64
CA LEU A 141 -6.08 15.44 -6.00
C LEU A 141 -6.72 14.33 -6.86
N ASN A 142 -7.72 14.67 -7.67
CA ASN A 142 -8.48 13.72 -8.50
C ASN A 142 -8.06 13.75 -9.98
N CYS A 143 -7.08 14.57 -10.32
CA CYS A 143 -6.57 14.75 -11.68
C CYS A 143 -5.55 13.65 -12.03
N SER A 144 -5.63 13.11 -13.24
CA SER A 144 -4.72 12.06 -13.74
C SER A 144 -3.93 12.46 -14.98
N ASP A 145 -4.36 13.46 -15.74
CA ASP A 145 -3.69 13.91 -16.98
C ASP A 145 -2.72 15.06 -16.70
N PHE A 146 -1.54 15.00 -17.33
CA PHE A 146 -0.52 16.04 -17.29
C PHE A 146 -1.00 17.39 -17.84
N LYS A 147 -1.76 17.38 -18.95
CA LYS A 147 -2.28 18.62 -19.55
C LYS A 147 -3.16 19.39 -18.56
N ASP A 148 -3.87 18.64 -17.73
CA ASP A 148 -4.83 19.16 -16.79
C ASP A 148 -4.15 19.81 -15.60
N PHE A 149 -3.03 19.22 -15.16
CA PHE A 149 -2.14 19.85 -14.19
C PHE A 149 -1.54 21.16 -14.69
N CYS A 150 -1.07 21.23 -15.94
CA CYS A 150 -0.55 22.48 -16.51
C CYS A 150 -1.61 23.59 -16.55
N ALA A 151 -2.84 23.25 -16.96
CA ALA A 151 -3.95 24.20 -17.00
C ALA A 151 -4.34 24.71 -15.61
N LEU A 152 -4.45 23.80 -14.63
CA LEU A 152 -4.73 24.16 -13.23
C LEU A 152 -3.60 24.99 -12.60
N ALA A 153 -2.34 24.72 -12.96
CA ALA A 153 -1.19 25.51 -12.53
C ALA A 153 -1.28 26.95 -13.07
N ASN A 154 -1.53 27.11 -14.37
CA ASN A 154 -1.73 28.44 -14.98
C ASN A 154 -2.91 29.21 -14.36
N PHE A 155 -4.01 28.51 -14.07
CA PHE A 155 -5.15 29.10 -13.36
C PHE A 155 -4.77 29.55 -11.95
N SER A 156 -4.06 28.70 -11.18
CA SER A 156 -3.59 29.01 -9.83
C SER A 156 -2.66 30.22 -9.80
N ILE A 157 -1.78 30.32 -10.80
CA ILE A 157 -0.88 31.44 -11.01
C ILE A 157 -1.65 32.75 -11.26
N ARG A 158 -2.67 32.73 -12.12
CA ARG A 158 -3.54 33.90 -12.36
C ARG A 158 -4.32 34.28 -11.10
N LEU A 159 -4.80 33.30 -10.35
CA LEU A 159 -5.52 33.51 -9.09
C LEU A 159 -4.64 34.21 -8.05
N MET A 160 -3.37 33.79 -7.91
CA MET A 160 -2.40 34.45 -7.03
C MET A 160 -2.17 35.91 -7.43
N ASN A 161 -2.12 36.21 -8.73
CA ASN A 161 -1.96 37.58 -9.20
C ASN A 161 -3.17 38.47 -8.85
N GLY A 162 -4.39 37.95 -9.03
CA GLY A 162 -5.62 38.66 -8.66
C GLY A 162 -5.70 38.96 -7.16
N TYR A 163 -5.36 37.96 -6.33
CA TYR A 163 -5.35 38.09 -4.86
C TYR A 163 -4.36 39.16 -4.38
N LYS A 164 -3.16 39.21 -4.98
CA LYS A 164 -2.14 40.22 -4.65
C LYS A 164 -2.61 41.66 -4.87
N LEU A 165 -3.47 41.89 -5.87
CA LEU A 165 -4.01 43.22 -6.19
C LEU A 165 -5.15 43.64 -5.25
N THR A 166 -5.82 42.69 -4.60
CA THR A 166 -7.03 42.95 -3.78
C THR A 166 -6.78 42.91 -2.27
N SER A 167 -5.62 42.45 -1.80
CA SER A 167 -5.38 42.26 -0.36
C SER A 167 -5.06 43.59 0.35
N PRO A 168 -5.93 44.12 1.24
CA PRO A 168 -5.58 45.24 2.10
C PRO A 168 -4.61 44.77 3.19
N SER A 169 -3.62 45.60 3.48
CA SER A 169 -2.57 45.45 4.49
C SER A 169 -3.12 45.44 5.92
N SER A 170 -3.88 44.41 6.30
CA SER A 170 -4.40 44.21 7.65
C SER A 170 -3.82 42.94 8.29
N ASN A 171 -3.17 43.11 9.45
CA ASN A 171 -2.37 42.07 10.13
C ASN A 171 -3.18 40.86 10.66
N SER A 172 -4.52 40.85 10.57
CA SER A 172 -5.38 39.80 11.13
C SER A 172 -5.69 38.63 10.16
N GLN A 173 -5.17 38.63 8.93
CA GLN A 173 -5.50 37.62 7.89
C GLN A 173 -4.35 36.66 7.52
N ILE A 174 -3.20 36.72 8.21
CA ILE A 174 -1.96 36.01 7.82
C ILE A 174 -2.15 34.49 7.63
N SER A 175 -2.91 33.83 8.50
CA SER A 175 -3.09 32.36 8.42
C SER A 175 -3.92 31.91 7.21
N ASN A 176 -4.96 32.69 6.85
CA ASN A 176 -5.80 32.43 5.68
C ASN A 176 -5.01 32.69 4.38
N GLU A 177 -4.14 33.69 4.40
CA GLU A 177 -3.22 34.02 3.31
C GLU A 177 -2.20 32.88 3.07
N THR A 178 -1.57 32.34 4.12
CA THR A 178 -0.63 31.22 3.98
C THR A 178 -1.31 29.98 3.38
N LYS A 179 -2.54 29.66 3.82
CA LYS A 179 -3.30 28.52 3.27
C LYS A 179 -3.63 28.70 1.79
N PHE A 180 -4.03 29.91 1.39
CA PHE A 180 -4.30 30.24 -0.01
C PHE A 180 -3.08 29.99 -0.90
N TYR A 181 -1.94 30.60 -0.57
CA TYR A 181 -0.73 30.45 -1.38
C TYR A 181 -0.22 29.01 -1.38
N LYS A 182 -0.28 28.30 -0.25
CA LYS A 182 0.06 26.87 -0.18
C LYS A 182 -0.78 26.04 -1.15
N ASN A 183 -2.10 26.25 -1.20
CA ASN A 183 -2.98 25.49 -2.08
C ASN A 183 -2.63 25.71 -3.55
N CYS A 184 -2.40 26.97 -3.94
CA CYS A 184 -1.98 27.32 -5.31
C CYS A 184 -0.61 26.72 -5.66
N LEU A 185 0.37 26.83 -4.76
CA LEU A 185 1.72 26.31 -4.98
C LEU A 185 1.74 24.79 -5.12
N LEU A 186 0.99 24.04 -4.29
CA LEU A 186 0.92 22.59 -4.43
C LEU A 186 0.29 22.14 -5.75
N VAL A 187 -0.66 22.90 -6.30
CA VAL A 187 -1.20 22.63 -7.65
C VAL A 187 -0.15 22.89 -8.72
N VAL A 188 0.60 24.00 -8.60
CA VAL A 188 1.70 24.32 -9.52
C VAL A 188 2.79 23.24 -9.50
N ILE A 189 3.17 22.76 -8.31
CA ILE A 189 4.18 21.70 -8.16
C ILE A 189 3.77 20.41 -8.90
N LYS A 190 2.49 20.04 -8.87
CA LYS A 190 1.98 18.87 -9.60
C LYS A 190 2.06 18.96 -11.12
N SER A 191 2.27 20.16 -11.67
CA SER A 191 2.55 20.31 -13.11
C SER A 191 3.97 19.92 -13.50
N GLU A 192 4.86 19.68 -12.52
CA GLU A 192 6.26 19.29 -12.70
C GLU A 192 7.08 20.28 -13.55
N SER A 193 6.53 21.48 -13.81
CA SER A 193 7.19 22.54 -14.57
C SER A 193 7.89 23.53 -13.65
N ILE A 194 9.23 23.52 -13.69
CA ILE A 194 10.05 24.49 -12.95
C ILE A 194 9.77 25.93 -13.39
N ILE A 195 9.44 26.14 -14.67
CA ILE A 195 9.12 27.46 -15.21
C ILE A 195 7.85 28.00 -14.56
N ALA A 196 6.80 27.17 -14.46
CA ALA A 196 5.55 27.55 -13.80
C ALA A 196 5.77 27.84 -12.30
N LEU A 197 6.62 27.05 -11.63
CA LEU A 197 6.96 27.26 -10.22
C LEU A 197 7.70 28.59 -9.99
N LEU A 198 8.73 28.87 -10.80
CA LEU A 198 9.46 30.14 -10.76
C LEU A 198 8.55 31.33 -11.05
N ASP A 199 7.62 31.17 -11.97
CA ASP A 199 6.63 32.19 -12.29
C ASP A 199 5.69 32.41 -11.08
N ALA A 200 5.19 31.34 -10.44
CA ALA A 200 4.39 31.43 -9.22
C ALA A 200 5.14 32.18 -8.09
N PHE A 201 6.45 31.99 -7.95
CA PHE A 201 7.25 32.69 -6.93
C PHE A 201 7.30 34.21 -7.12
N LYS A 202 7.24 34.71 -8.36
CA LYS A 202 7.15 36.16 -8.62
C LYS A 202 5.88 36.80 -8.04
N ARG A 203 4.86 35.98 -7.77
CA ARG A 203 3.53 36.40 -7.29
C ARG A 203 3.38 36.24 -5.78
N LEU A 204 4.39 35.71 -5.09
CA LEU A 204 4.39 35.63 -3.63
C LEU A 204 4.74 37.00 -3.00
N PRO A 205 4.03 37.40 -1.93
CA PRO A 205 4.43 38.57 -1.15
C PRO A 205 5.67 38.25 -0.30
N PRO A 206 6.48 39.28 0.07
CA PRO A 206 7.67 39.09 0.90
C PRO A 206 7.40 38.39 2.24
N SER A 207 6.23 38.64 2.84
CA SER A 207 5.74 38.01 4.07
C SER A 207 5.62 36.48 3.96
N GLN A 208 5.47 35.96 2.74
CA GLN A 208 5.28 34.52 2.47
C GLN A 208 6.53 33.89 1.82
N SER A 209 7.71 34.53 1.95
CA SER A 209 8.97 34.06 1.33
C SER A 209 9.37 32.64 1.73
N GLY A 210 9.05 32.18 2.96
CA GLY A 210 9.30 30.82 3.41
C GLY A 210 8.55 29.73 2.63
N LEU A 211 7.40 30.07 2.03
CA LEU A 211 6.67 29.14 1.16
C LEU A 211 7.48 28.76 -0.09
N LYS A 212 8.36 29.65 -0.56
CA LYS A 212 9.25 29.37 -1.69
C LYS A 212 10.14 28.17 -1.38
N THR A 213 10.82 28.21 -0.23
CA THR A 213 11.74 27.17 0.23
C THR A 213 11.03 25.82 0.40
N LEU A 214 9.87 25.81 1.04
CA LEU A 214 9.08 24.58 1.22
C LEU A 214 8.54 24.02 -0.11
N SER A 215 8.22 24.90 -1.06
CA SER A 215 7.73 24.52 -2.38
C SER A 215 8.83 23.95 -3.26
N GLU A 216 10.03 24.51 -3.25
CA GLU A 216 11.20 23.95 -3.97
C GLU A 216 11.54 22.55 -3.45
N LEU A 217 11.57 22.37 -2.13
CA LEU A 217 11.78 21.06 -1.51
C LEU A 217 10.72 20.03 -1.95
N THR A 218 9.44 20.44 -1.93
CA THR A 218 8.32 19.58 -2.35
C THR A 218 8.37 19.28 -3.86
N PHE A 219 8.81 20.23 -4.68
CA PHE A 219 8.97 20.05 -6.12
C PHE A 219 10.03 19.01 -6.46
N TYR A 220 11.19 19.04 -5.80
CA TYR A 220 12.23 18.03 -6.00
C TYR A 220 11.77 16.64 -5.56
N HIS A 221 10.99 16.57 -4.48
CA HIS A 221 10.38 15.31 -4.05
C HIS A 221 9.36 14.79 -5.07
N GLN A 222 8.47 15.65 -5.56
CA GLN A 222 7.46 15.31 -6.57
C GLN A 222 8.09 14.80 -7.88
N THR A 223 9.19 15.42 -8.31
CA THR A 223 9.89 15.08 -9.57
C THR A 223 10.92 13.95 -9.43
N GLY A 224 10.99 13.29 -8.27
CA GLY A 224 11.93 12.18 -8.02
C GLY A 224 13.41 12.59 -7.95
N GLN A 225 13.73 13.87 -7.83
CA GLN A 225 15.11 14.39 -7.78
C GLN A 225 15.67 14.29 -6.36
N PHE A 226 15.83 13.07 -5.83
CA PHE A 226 16.13 12.82 -4.42
C PHE A 226 17.46 13.44 -3.94
N ILE A 227 18.51 13.45 -4.76
CA ILE A 227 19.80 14.09 -4.40
C ILE A 227 19.58 15.58 -4.08
N LYS A 228 18.81 16.30 -4.90
CA LYS A 228 18.49 17.71 -4.65
C LYS A 228 17.62 17.89 -3.41
N VAL A 229 16.75 16.92 -3.09
CA VAL A 229 16.00 16.93 -1.83
C VAL A 229 16.97 16.91 -0.65
N LEU A 230 18.00 16.05 -0.68
CA LEU A 230 19.02 15.98 0.38
C LEU A 230 19.80 17.28 0.49
N GLU A 231 20.35 17.79 -0.61
CA GLU A 231 21.10 19.07 -0.63
C GLU A 231 20.26 20.23 -0.05
N TYR A 232 18.98 20.27 -0.42
CA TYR A 232 18.07 21.32 0.03
C TYR A 232 17.66 21.16 1.50
N LEU A 233 17.45 19.92 1.97
CA LEU A 233 17.25 19.61 3.38
C LEU A 233 18.46 20.00 4.21
N GLU A 234 19.66 19.63 3.78
CA GLU A 234 20.91 20.00 4.45
C GLU A 234 21.05 21.51 4.55
N LYS A 235 20.79 22.24 3.46
CA LYS A 235 20.77 23.71 3.49
C LYS A 235 19.77 24.25 4.51
N ILE A 236 18.56 23.72 4.58
CA ILE A 236 17.53 24.11 5.58
C ILE A 236 17.96 23.74 7.01
N ILE A 237 18.62 22.60 7.19
CA ILE A 237 19.08 22.09 8.49
C ILE A 237 20.26 22.93 9.02
N PHE A 238 21.26 23.18 8.18
CA PHE A 238 22.55 23.75 8.55
C PHE A 238 22.61 25.27 8.50
N THR A 239 21.75 25.95 7.74
CA THR A 239 21.73 27.42 7.77
C THR A 239 21.06 27.91 9.07
N SER A 240 21.78 28.80 9.79
CA SER A 240 21.33 29.46 11.03
C SER A 240 20.48 30.71 10.77
N THR A 241 20.32 31.11 9.50
CA THR A 241 19.58 32.28 9.04
C THR A 241 18.10 32.10 8.62
N PRO A 242 17.41 30.94 8.76
CA PRO A 242 16.01 30.81 8.35
C PRO A 242 15.02 31.44 9.34
N GLU A 243 15.48 31.98 10.48
CA GLU A 243 14.63 32.73 11.44
C GLU A 243 13.87 33.90 10.78
N LYS A 244 14.31 34.38 9.62
CA LYS A 244 13.63 35.45 8.87
C LYS A 244 12.70 34.98 7.74
N SER A 245 12.71 33.71 7.32
CA SER A 245 11.95 33.30 6.12
C SER A 245 10.79 32.34 6.38
N ILE A 246 10.95 31.30 7.20
CA ILE A 246 9.93 30.24 7.34
C ILE A 246 9.20 30.34 8.69
N THR A 247 7.90 30.62 8.65
CA THR A 247 7.05 30.73 9.84
C THR A 247 6.48 29.37 10.28
N ARG A 248 6.02 29.28 11.54
CA ARG A 248 5.37 28.08 12.08
C ARG A 248 4.09 27.70 11.30
N GLU A 249 3.33 28.70 10.85
CA GLU A 249 2.11 28.48 10.08
C GLU A 249 2.40 27.87 8.70
N GLN A 250 3.48 28.28 8.05
CA GLN A 250 3.92 27.73 6.76
C GLN A 250 4.36 26.26 6.88
N ILE A 251 5.09 25.92 7.96
CA ILE A 251 5.44 24.52 8.26
C ILE A 251 4.18 23.67 8.48
N ARG A 252 3.23 24.16 9.28
CA ARG A 252 1.95 23.45 9.49
C ARG A 252 1.18 23.26 8.18
N ALA A 253 1.18 24.27 7.31
CA ALA A 253 0.53 24.18 6.00
C ALA A 253 1.17 23.13 5.07
N PHE A 254 2.49 22.91 5.16
CA PHE A 254 3.24 21.91 4.37
C PHE A 254 3.47 20.57 5.10
N SER A 255 2.82 20.34 6.24
CA SER A 255 2.93 19.12 7.05
C SER A 255 2.93 17.82 6.23
N THR A 256 1.91 17.59 5.41
CA THR A 256 1.78 16.35 4.61
C THR A 256 2.94 16.16 3.61
N PRO A 257 3.29 17.14 2.74
CA PRO A 257 4.50 17.05 1.93
C PRO A 257 5.78 16.75 2.72
N LEU A 258 6.00 17.42 3.85
CA LEU A 258 7.22 17.24 4.66
C LEU A 258 7.29 15.82 5.25
N LEU A 259 6.16 15.25 5.65
CA LEU A 259 6.07 13.86 6.10
C LEU A 259 6.35 12.85 4.97
N ASN A 260 5.89 13.12 3.75
CA ASN A 260 6.20 12.29 2.59
C ASN A 260 7.69 12.32 2.24
N ILE A 261 8.33 13.48 2.41
CA ILE A 261 9.79 13.63 2.28
C ILE A 261 10.51 12.81 3.36
N LEU A 262 10.12 12.94 4.64
CA LEU A 262 10.67 12.13 5.74
C LEU A 262 10.55 10.64 5.47
N ARG A 263 9.37 10.17 5.01
CA ARG A 263 9.14 8.79 4.59
C ARG A 263 10.09 8.38 3.47
N SER A 264 10.30 9.24 2.49
CA SER A 264 11.20 8.96 1.36
C SER A 264 12.65 8.89 1.82
N CYS A 265 13.09 9.76 2.73
CA CYS A 265 14.41 9.68 3.35
C CYS A 265 14.61 8.36 4.10
N LEU A 266 13.60 7.88 4.84
CA LEU A 266 13.69 6.57 5.51
C LEU A 266 13.84 5.43 4.49
N LEU A 267 13.02 5.41 3.44
CA LEU A 267 13.07 4.39 2.40
C LEU A 267 14.40 4.34 1.64
N HIS A 268 15.12 5.45 1.54
CA HIS A 268 16.45 5.53 0.93
C HIS A 268 17.61 5.40 1.95
N HIS A 269 17.33 4.91 3.17
CA HIS A 269 18.31 4.70 4.24
C HIS A 269 19.01 5.99 4.76
N GLU A 270 18.47 7.18 4.49
CA GLU A 270 18.99 8.48 4.94
C GLU A 270 18.51 8.84 6.36
N GLY A 271 18.74 7.92 7.31
CA GLY A 271 18.24 8.03 8.68
C GLY A 271 18.78 9.25 9.44
N LYS A 272 20.03 9.64 9.24
CA LYS A 272 20.66 10.79 9.94
C LYS A 272 20.02 12.12 9.55
N ILE A 273 19.77 12.32 8.25
CA ILE A 273 19.11 13.51 7.72
C ILE A 273 17.67 13.56 8.23
N CYS A 274 16.95 12.44 8.20
CA CYS A 274 15.58 12.32 8.70
C CYS A 274 15.47 12.71 10.20
N VAL A 275 16.36 12.17 11.03
CA VAL A 275 16.46 12.47 12.48
C VAL A 275 16.74 13.94 12.73
N THR A 276 17.68 14.52 11.99
CA THR A 276 18.08 15.92 12.17
C THR A 276 16.96 16.85 11.72
N PHE A 277 16.34 16.57 10.58
CA PHE A 277 15.21 17.33 10.08
C PHE A 277 14.02 17.30 11.04
N LEU A 278 13.67 16.13 11.57
CA LEU A 278 12.61 15.99 12.56
C LEU A 278 12.90 16.75 13.87
N LYS A 279 14.16 16.73 14.35
CA LYS A 279 14.57 17.54 15.51
C LYS A 279 14.39 19.02 15.24
N GLN A 280 14.75 19.49 14.04
CA GLN A 280 14.57 20.88 13.66
C GLN A 280 13.08 21.26 13.58
N LEU A 281 12.23 20.42 12.98
CA LEU A 281 10.78 20.60 12.95
C LEU A 281 10.18 20.78 14.36
N LYS A 282 10.57 19.94 15.31
CA LYS A 282 10.13 20.03 16.71
C LYS A 282 10.70 21.26 17.43
N ARG A 283 12.02 21.46 17.40
CA ARG A 283 12.70 22.50 18.20
C ARG A 283 12.53 23.90 17.65
N ARG A 284 12.72 24.11 16.33
CA ARG A 284 12.66 25.44 15.71
C ARG A 284 11.23 25.90 15.45
N TRP A 285 10.36 25.00 14.97
CA TRP A 285 9.03 25.38 14.50
C TRP A 285 7.87 24.87 15.37
N ASN A 286 8.14 24.18 16.47
CA ASN A 286 7.14 23.59 17.37
C ASN A 286 6.09 22.76 16.62
N TYR A 287 6.55 21.96 15.65
CA TYR A 287 5.70 21.08 14.87
C TYR A 287 5.37 19.81 15.66
N SER A 288 4.07 19.52 15.80
CA SER A 288 3.56 18.27 16.33
C SER A 288 3.19 17.35 15.17
N VAL A 289 3.73 16.13 15.18
CA VAL A 289 3.35 15.08 14.22
C VAL A 289 2.03 14.48 14.70
N ASP A 290 1.06 14.29 13.81
CA ASP A 290 -0.19 13.60 14.14
C ASP A 290 0.03 12.10 14.41
N ASP A 291 -0.84 11.50 15.20
CA ASP A 291 -0.69 10.11 15.66
C ASP A 291 -0.60 9.10 14.51
N HIS A 292 -1.33 9.33 13.42
CA HIS A 292 -1.32 8.44 12.25
C HIS A 292 0.03 8.51 11.51
N SER A 293 0.50 9.71 11.19
CA SER A 293 1.81 9.90 10.56
C SER A 293 2.95 9.46 11.46
N PHE A 294 2.80 9.62 12.78
CA PHE A 294 3.73 9.11 13.77
C PHE A 294 3.79 7.58 13.75
N ALA A 295 2.64 6.90 13.73
CA ALA A 295 2.57 5.44 13.63
C ALA A 295 3.24 4.93 12.34
N ILE A 296 3.02 5.59 11.20
CA ILE A 296 3.67 5.25 9.92
C ILE A 296 5.18 5.42 9.99
N LEU A 297 5.66 6.58 10.47
CA LEU A 297 7.10 6.84 10.58
C LEU A 297 7.76 5.89 11.58
N ARG A 298 7.06 5.55 12.66
CA ARG A 298 7.47 4.54 13.62
C ARG A 298 7.59 3.18 12.92
N GLU A 299 6.52 2.63 12.37
CA GLU A 299 6.51 1.33 11.67
C GLU A 299 7.62 1.24 10.61
N LEU A 300 7.79 2.28 9.78
CA LEU A 300 8.85 2.32 8.77
C LEU A 300 10.25 2.31 9.39
N SER A 301 10.44 3.05 10.49
CA SER A 301 11.71 3.06 11.21
C SER A 301 11.96 1.74 11.91
N GLU A 302 10.91 1.08 12.42
CA GLU A 302 10.99 -0.24 13.03
C GLU A 302 11.37 -1.29 11.99
N ARG A 303 10.72 -1.27 10.81
CA ARG A 303 11.01 -2.16 9.68
C ARG A 303 12.42 -1.99 9.10
N LEU A 304 12.90 -0.76 9.01
CA LEU A 304 14.22 -0.45 8.43
C LEU A 304 15.35 -0.38 9.47
N GLY A 305 15.03 -0.57 10.76
CA GLY A 305 15.98 -0.49 11.86
C GLY A 305 16.60 0.90 12.03
N ILE A 306 15.86 1.98 11.83
CA ILE A 306 16.36 3.37 11.94
C ILE A 306 16.13 3.88 13.38
N ASP A 307 16.95 3.33 14.27
CA ASP A 307 16.84 3.42 15.72
C ASP A 307 16.99 4.85 16.29
N HIS A 308 17.79 5.71 15.66
CA HIS A 308 17.93 7.11 16.07
C HIS A 308 16.63 7.91 15.93
N LEU A 309 15.75 7.54 14.99
CA LEU A 309 14.43 8.16 14.83
C LEU A 309 13.47 7.68 15.93
N LEU A 310 13.54 6.38 16.26
CA LEU A 310 12.77 5.78 17.35
C LEU A 310 13.14 6.39 18.72
N LEU A 311 14.42 6.69 18.98
CA LEU A 311 14.86 7.42 20.19
C LEU A 311 14.29 8.84 20.28
N ASN A 312 14.24 9.54 19.15
CA ASN A 312 13.64 10.87 19.05
C ASN A 312 12.12 10.89 19.24
N PHE A 313 11.48 9.75 19.00
CA PHE A 313 10.05 9.55 19.20
C PHE A 313 9.73 9.12 20.62
N ALA A 314 10.63 8.41 21.27
CA ALA A 314 10.36 7.69 22.50
C ALA A 314 10.56 8.49 23.81
N ASN A 315 10.88 9.80 23.76
CA ASN A 315 11.08 10.69 24.93
C ASN A 315 11.53 9.93 26.21
N ASP A 316 12.74 9.38 26.16
CA ASP A 316 13.37 8.64 27.29
C ASP A 316 12.70 7.35 27.78
N ASN A 317 12.13 6.55 26.87
CA ASN A 317 11.86 5.15 27.20
C ASN A 317 13.14 4.30 27.22
N GLN A 318 13.60 3.94 28.43
CA GLN A 318 14.69 3.00 28.70
C GLN A 318 14.53 1.68 27.92
N ALA A 319 13.29 1.22 27.71
CA ALA A 319 12.94 0.06 26.90
C ALA A 319 13.37 0.18 25.42
N MET A 320 13.38 1.38 24.82
CA MET A 320 13.87 1.58 23.46
C MET A 320 15.41 1.62 23.40
N ARG A 321 16.08 2.18 24.42
CA ARG A 321 17.56 2.19 24.48
C ARG A 321 18.15 0.77 24.54
N THR A 322 17.52 -0.14 25.27
CA THR A 322 17.93 -1.56 25.31
C THR A 322 17.67 -2.27 23.98
N LYS A 323 16.61 -1.89 23.26
CA LYS A 323 16.27 -2.43 21.93
C LYS A 323 17.26 -1.99 20.84
N ILE A 324 17.86 -0.81 20.97
CA ILE A 324 18.80 -0.23 20.00
C ILE A 324 20.23 -0.74 20.18
N LYS A 325 20.64 -1.01 21.43
CA LYS A 325 21.92 -1.69 21.70
C LYS A 325 22.02 -3.04 20.97
N ARG A 326 20.89 -3.71 20.74
CA ARG A 326 20.80 -5.04 20.12
C ARG A 326 21.10 -5.08 18.61
N LYS A 327 21.07 -3.96 17.89
CA LYS A 327 21.34 -3.92 16.44
C LYS A 327 22.83 -3.99 16.09
N HIS A 328 23.69 -3.41 16.93
CA HIS A 328 25.15 -3.45 16.75
C HIS A 328 25.78 -4.70 17.35
N MET A 329 24.98 -5.59 17.92
CA MET A 329 25.44 -6.84 18.46
C MET A 329 25.76 -7.81 17.33
N THR A 330 26.84 -8.56 17.50
CA THR A 330 27.05 -9.81 16.77
C THR A 330 25.93 -10.80 17.10
N TRP A 331 25.77 -11.85 16.28
CA TRP A 331 24.72 -12.84 16.51
C TRP A 331 24.81 -13.49 17.89
N SER A 332 26.01 -13.85 18.34
CA SER A 332 26.26 -14.40 19.67
C SER A 332 25.88 -13.42 20.78
N GLU A 333 26.27 -12.15 20.69
CA GLU A 333 25.89 -11.11 21.65
C GLU A 333 24.37 -10.91 21.72
N TYR A 334 23.69 -10.95 20.57
CA TYR A 334 22.24 -10.81 20.50
C TYR A 334 21.51 -11.97 21.19
N ILE A 335 21.91 -13.22 20.88
CA ILE A 335 21.34 -14.42 21.50
C ILE A 335 21.65 -14.48 23.00
N ASN A 336 22.87 -14.13 23.41
CA ASN A 336 23.24 -14.05 24.82
C ASN A 336 22.46 -12.98 25.57
N SER A 337 22.21 -11.81 24.96
CA SER A 337 21.38 -10.76 25.55
C SER A 337 19.94 -11.22 25.76
N LEU A 338 19.38 -11.97 24.79
CA LEU A 338 18.04 -12.55 24.94
C LEU A 338 18.00 -13.60 26.05
N ASN A 339 19.02 -14.46 26.12
CA ASN A 339 19.15 -15.47 27.16
C ASN A 339 19.23 -14.85 28.57
N GLN A 340 20.09 -13.84 28.75
CA GLN A 340 20.23 -13.11 30.02
C GLN A 340 18.95 -12.41 30.45
N SER A 341 18.14 -11.95 29.49
CA SER A 341 16.85 -11.32 29.78
C SER A 341 15.74 -12.31 30.16
N GLN A 342 15.98 -13.62 30.04
CA GLN A 342 15.04 -14.69 30.41
C GLN A 342 13.62 -14.49 29.83
N ILE A 343 13.55 -13.95 28.60
CA ILE A 343 12.28 -13.69 27.91
C ILE A 343 11.70 -15.04 27.43
N ASP A 344 10.40 -15.24 27.65
CA ASP A 344 9.64 -16.36 27.10
C ASP A 344 9.02 -15.95 25.75
N LEU A 345 9.70 -16.33 24.66
CA LEU A 345 9.32 -15.98 23.29
C LEU A 345 8.11 -16.78 22.77
N PHE A 346 7.59 -17.73 23.56
CA PHE A 346 6.29 -18.33 23.27
C PHE A 346 5.13 -17.43 23.69
N LYS A 347 5.35 -16.51 24.63
CA LYS A 347 4.34 -15.57 25.15
C LYS A 347 4.54 -14.15 24.66
N GLU A 348 5.79 -13.73 24.50
CA GLU A 348 6.13 -12.36 24.12
C GLU A 348 6.68 -12.29 22.70
N GLU A 349 6.02 -11.50 21.84
CA GLU A 349 6.51 -11.21 20.50
C GLU A 349 7.64 -10.18 20.57
N LEU A 350 8.78 -10.49 19.95
CA LEU A 350 9.85 -9.50 19.79
C LEU A 350 9.41 -8.47 18.74
N PRO A 351 9.36 -7.17 19.08
CA PRO A 351 8.82 -6.15 18.19
C PRO A 351 9.68 -5.86 16.94
N PHE A 352 10.83 -6.51 16.79
CA PHE A 352 11.83 -6.18 15.77
C PHE A 352 12.53 -7.40 15.18
N ASN A 353 12.59 -7.47 13.85
CA ASN A 353 13.33 -8.51 13.11
C ASN A 353 14.82 -8.18 12.97
N TYR A 354 15.50 -7.75 14.04
CA TYR A 354 16.92 -7.38 13.99
C TYR A 354 17.81 -8.54 13.53
N PHE A 355 17.38 -9.78 13.77
CA PHE A 355 18.05 -10.97 13.28
C PHE A 355 18.24 -10.98 11.75
N GLN A 356 17.32 -10.40 10.97
CA GLN A 356 17.45 -10.37 9.51
C GLN A 356 18.65 -9.54 9.07
N THR A 357 18.90 -8.40 9.72
CA THR A 357 20.07 -7.56 9.44
C THR A 357 21.36 -8.28 9.81
N ILE A 358 21.41 -8.92 10.98
CA ILE A 358 22.61 -9.65 11.43
C ILE A 358 22.90 -10.84 10.49
N LEU A 359 21.88 -11.64 10.19
CA LEU A 359 21.99 -12.84 9.35
C LEU A 359 22.21 -12.53 7.86
N SER A 360 21.86 -11.34 7.39
CA SER A 360 22.15 -10.90 6.00
C SER A 360 23.65 -10.78 5.70
N SER A 361 24.48 -10.64 6.75
CA SER A 361 25.94 -10.57 6.62
C SER A 361 26.62 -11.93 6.48
N VAL A 362 25.91 -13.04 6.68
CA VAL A 362 26.47 -14.39 6.59
C VAL A 362 26.83 -14.70 5.13
N GLY A 363 27.95 -15.40 4.92
CA GLY A 363 28.45 -15.76 3.60
C GLY A 363 27.45 -16.54 2.73
N SER A 364 27.79 -16.65 1.44
CA SER A 364 26.86 -17.15 0.44
C SER A 364 26.80 -18.68 0.34
N THR A 365 27.76 -19.41 0.93
CA THR A 365 27.93 -20.86 0.79
C THR A 365 27.36 -21.64 1.98
N VAL A 366 27.05 -22.94 1.78
CA VAL A 366 26.59 -23.82 2.88
C VAL A 366 27.65 -23.93 3.97
N GLN A 367 28.93 -23.91 3.59
CA GLN A 367 30.03 -23.98 4.54
C GLN A 367 30.10 -22.73 5.42
N ASP A 368 29.86 -21.53 4.86
CA ASP A 368 29.80 -20.29 5.63
C ASP A 368 28.72 -20.38 6.71
N TRP A 369 27.56 -20.93 6.37
CA TRP A 369 26.46 -21.13 7.31
C TRP A 369 26.78 -22.17 8.38
N LYS A 370 27.44 -23.29 8.03
CA LYS A 370 27.90 -24.27 9.01
C LYS A 370 28.90 -23.65 9.98
N THR A 371 29.92 -22.96 9.46
CA THR A 371 30.90 -22.24 10.27
C THR A 371 30.23 -21.20 11.15
N PHE A 372 29.27 -20.43 10.63
CA PHE A 372 28.52 -19.45 11.41
C PHE A 372 27.76 -20.11 12.59
N ILE A 373 27.06 -21.21 12.35
CA ILE A 373 26.34 -21.97 13.38
C ILE A 373 27.32 -22.55 14.41
N ASP A 374 28.49 -23.00 13.98
CA ASP A 374 29.53 -23.54 14.85
C ASP A 374 30.18 -22.47 15.74
N SER A 375 30.45 -21.30 15.17
CA SER A 375 31.04 -20.16 15.88
C SER A 375 30.05 -19.44 16.77
N ASN A 376 28.74 -19.69 16.63
CA ASN A 376 27.71 -19.06 17.45
C ASN A 376 26.74 -20.11 18.04
N PRO A 377 27.23 -20.98 18.95
CA PRO A 377 26.41 -21.99 19.59
C PRO A 377 25.35 -21.34 20.51
N LEU A 378 24.23 -22.03 20.67
CA LEU A 378 23.22 -21.68 21.66
C LEU A 378 23.78 -21.88 23.09
N PRO A 379 23.52 -20.97 24.03
CA PRO A 379 23.87 -21.18 25.44
C PRO A 379 23.22 -22.45 26.00
N GLU A 380 23.94 -23.23 26.80
CA GLU A 380 23.44 -24.51 27.33
C GLU A 380 22.19 -24.33 28.21
N ASP A 381 22.15 -23.24 28.97
CA ASP A 381 21.07 -22.81 29.86
C ASP A 381 19.88 -22.17 29.13
N SER A 382 19.92 -22.06 27.80
CA SER A 382 18.85 -21.40 27.06
C SER A 382 17.53 -22.15 27.11
N ASN A 383 16.45 -21.38 27.33
CA ASN A 383 15.10 -21.90 27.36
C ASN A 383 14.63 -22.38 25.97
N ASP A 384 13.60 -23.24 25.93
CA ASP A 384 13.11 -23.82 24.68
C ASP A 384 12.56 -22.77 23.69
N SER A 385 12.07 -21.64 24.20
CA SER A 385 11.55 -20.54 23.38
C SER A 385 12.67 -19.84 22.59
N LEU A 386 13.82 -19.62 23.21
CA LEU A 386 14.99 -19.03 22.58
C LEU A 386 15.63 -19.98 21.57
N LYS A 387 15.68 -21.27 21.87
CA LYS A 387 16.17 -22.31 20.95
C LYS A 387 15.26 -22.43 19.72
N ALA A 388 13.93 -22.39 19.90
CA ALA A 388 12.96 -22.31 18.80
C ALA A 388 13.12 -21.04 17.97
N PHE A 389 13.30 -19.88 18.62
CA PHE A 389 13.51 -18.61 17.94
C PHE A 389 14.81 -18.58 17.12
N TYR A 390 15.93 -19.06 17.66
CA TYR A 390 17.21 -19.16 16.96
C TYR A 390 17.06 -19.98 15.67
N PHE A 391 16.44 -21.15 15.79
CA PHE A 391 16.22 -22.05 14.66
C PHE A 391 15.31 -21.41 13.60
N ASN A 392 14.19 -20.82 14.02
CA ASN A 392 13.24 -20.18 13.12
C ASN A 392 13.86 -18.97 12.39
N SER A 393 14.67 -18.17 13.09
CA SER A 393 15.34 -16.99 12.52
C SER A 393 16.28 -17.35 11.36
N ILE A 394 17.05 -18.43 11.52
CA ILE A 394 17.93 -18.95 10.47
C ILE A 394 17.10 -19.38 9.25
N LEU A 395 16.03 -20.17 9.46
CA LEU A 395 15.19 -20.64 8.37
C LEU A 395 14.50 -19.49 7.63
N ILE A 396 13.92 -18.51 8.35
CA ILE A 396 13.28 -17.33 7.75
C ILE A 396 14.27 -16.59 6.86
N ASN A 397 15.50 -16.36 7.34
CA ASN A 397 16.51 -15.66 6.57
C ASN A 397 16.89 -16.44 5.31
N LEU A 398 17.17 -17.75 5.44
CA LEU A 398 17.55 -18.59 4.30
C LEU A 398 16.43 -18.67 3.26
N ALA A 399 15.17 -18.80 3.68
CA ALA A 399 14.01 -18.81 2.79
C ALA A 399 13.83 -17.53 1.97
N SER A 400 14.35 -16.40 2.47
CA SER A 400 14.28 -15.12 1.78
C SER A 400 15.31 -14.97 0.66
N CYS A 401 16.44 -15.69 0.74
CA CYS A 401 17.61 -15.44 -0.11
C CYS A 401 18.24 -16.68 -0.76
N LYS A 402 17.81 -17.90 -0.41
CA LYS A 402 18.38 -19.17 -0.90
C LYS A 402 17.33 -20.11 -1.48
N ASN A 403 17.79 -21.06 -2.30
CA ASN A 403 16.96 -22.11 -2.86
C ASN A 403 16.71 -23.24 -1.84
N ILE A 404 15.73 -24.09 -2.11
CA ILE A 404 15.33 -25.17 -1.20
C ILE A 404 16.47 -26.18 -0.95
N GLY A 405 17.29 -26.52 -1.94
CA GLY A 405 18.43 -27.45 -1.75
C GLY A 405 19.49 -26.92 -0.78
N PHE A 406 19.73 -25.61 -0.79
CA PHE A 406 20.60 -24.95 0.19
C PHE A 406 19.98 -24.99 1.58
N ILE A 407 18.68 -24.67 1.69
CA ILE A 407 17.93 -24.68 2.94
C ILE A 407 17.95 -26.09 3.56
N LEU A 408 17.71 -27.13 2.77
CA LEU A 408 17.79 -28.53 3.21
C LEU A 408 19.17 -28.89 3.73
N SER A 409 20.24 -28.45 3.06
CA SER A 409 21.62 -28.72 3.52
C SER A 409 21.93 -28.11 4.89
N VAL A 410 21.42 -26.91 5.16
CA VAL A 410 21.56 -26.26 6.48
C VAL A 410 20.62 -26.90 7.51
N LEU A 411 19.40 -27.27 7.10
CA LEU A 411 18.45 -27.97 7.96
C LEU A 411 19.00 -29.33 8.41
N GLU A 412 19.55 -30.13 7.50
CA GLU A 412 20.23 -31.40 7.80
C GLU A 412 21.38 -31.22 8.78
N TYR A 413 22.15 -30.13 8.65
CA TYR A 413 23.21 -29.81 9.59
C TYR A 413 22.66 -29.54 11.00
N LEU A 414 21.63 -28.69 11.09
CA LEU A 414 20.96 -28.38 12.36
C LEU A 414 20.31 -29.63 12.99
N VAL A 415 19.66 -30.46 12.18
CA VAL A 415 18.94 -31.66 12.63
C VAL A 415 19.90 -32.78 13.03
N TYR A 416 20.82 -33.18 12.15
CA TYR A 416 21.67 -34.35 12.38
C TYR A 416 22.93 -34.06 13.19
N LYS A 417 23.59 -32.92 12.95
CA LYS A 417 24.86 -32.59 13.61
C LYS A 417 24.64 -31.81 14.90
N LYS A 418 23.75 -30.81 14.90
CA LYS A 418 23.45 -30.01 16.10
C LYS A 418 22.36 -30.60 16.99
N LYS A 419 21.63 -31.63 16.52
CA LYS A 419 20.59 -32.34 17.28
C LYS A 419 19.50 -31.42 17.85
N VAL A 420 19.24 -30.28 17.20
CA VAL A 420 18.23 -29.28 17.63
C VAL A 420 16.86 -29.49 16.94
N CYS A 421 16.52 -30.75 16.65
CA CYS A 421 15.41 -31.12 15.76
C CYS A 421 14.01 -30.74 16.27
N GLN A 422 13.77 -30.87 17.59
CA GLN A 422 12.50 -30.52 18.24
C GLN A 422 12.13 -29.04 18.13
N TYR A 423 13.11 -28.16 17.90
CA TYR A 423 12.88 -26.71 17.82
C TYR A 423 12.27 -26.27 16.49
N LEU A 424 12.35 -27.11 15.44
CA LEU A 424 11.53 -26.91 14.24
C LEU A 424 10.05 -27.06 14.60
N ILE A 425 9.69 -28.09 15.37
CA ILE A 425 8.31 -28.30 15.83
C ILE A 425 7.88 -27.12 16.69
N TYR A 426 8.66 -26.72 17.70
CA TYR A 426 8.28 -25.63 18.62
C TYR A 426 8.20 -24.25 17.97
N SER A 427 8.73 -24.04 16.76
CA SER A 427 8.65 -22.76 16.07
C SER A 427 7.22 -22.24 15.86
N HIS A 428 6.20 -23.12 15.79
CA HIS A 428 4.81 -22.70 15.69
C HIS A 428 4.26 -22.06 16.97
N LYS A 429 4.91 -22.32 18.12
CA LYS A 429 4.53 -21.77 19.44
C LYS A 429 5.06 -20.36 19.68
N LEU A 430 5.97 -19.87 18.82
CA LEU A 430 6.54 -18.53 18.96
C LEU A 430 5.45 -17.47 18.79
N ALA A 431 5.39 -16.52 19.71
CA ALA A 431 4.45 -15.40 19.64
C ALA A 431 4.66 -14.61 18.33
N GLY A 432 3.56 -14.25 17.65
CA GLY A 432 3.60 -13.57 16.34
C GLY A 432 3.96 -14.45 15.13
N SER A 433 4.38 -15.71 15.31
CA SER A 433 4.88 -16.56 14.23
C SER A 433 3.81 -17.38 13.48
N THR A 434 2.53 -17.03 13.62
CA THR A 434 1.39 -17.75 13.01
C THR A 434 1.42 -17.81 11.47
N LYS A 435 2.26 -17.00 10.83
CA LYS A 435 2.47 -16.99 9.37
C LYS A 435 3.91 -17.27 8.93
N VAL A 436 4.85 -17.40 9.88
CA VAL A 436 6.30 -17.46 9.60
C VAL A 436 7.04 -18.50 10.46
N SER A 437 6.32 -19.49 11.00
CA SER A 437 6.94 -20.64 11.66
C SER A 437 7.82 -21.44 10.68
N GLY A 438 8.64 -22.36 11.20
CA GLY A 438 9.62 -23.09 10.40
C GLY A 438 8.98 -23.88 9.26
N PHE A 439 7.83 -24.52 9.50
CA PHE A 439 7.09 -25.24 8.47
C PHE A 439 6.43 -24.31 7.43
N HIS A 440 5.83 -23.17 7.84
CA HIS A 440 5.32 -22.15 6.88
C HIS A 440 6.45 -21.63 5.99
N THR A 441 7.61 -21.37 6.59
CA THR A 441 8.83 -20.94 5.91
C THR A 441 9.33 -21.98 4.90
N LEU A 442 9.31 -23.27 5.25
CA LEU A 442 9.66 -24.36 4.33
C LEU A 442 8.67 -24.46 3.16
N ILE A 443 7.36 -24.40 3.41
CA ILE A 443 6.30 -24.43 2.38
C ILE A 443 6.51 -23.28 1.38
N LYS A 444 6.76 -22.06 1.89
CA LYS A 444 7.06 -20.90 1.05
C LYS A 444 8.30 -21.11 0.20
N SER A 445 9.37 -21.67 0.77
CA SER A 445 10.64 -21.91 0.08
C SER A 445 10.51 -22.94 -1.05
N ILE A 446 9.76 -24.02 -0.80
CA ILE A 446 9.38 -25.01 -1.79
C ILE A 446 8.71 -24.32 -2.99
N SER A 447 7.73 -23.43 -2.75
CA SER A 447 7.02 -22.72 -3.82
C SER A 447 7.87 -21.81 -4.73
N ASN A 448 9.10 -21.51 -4.34
CA ASN A 448 10.03 -20.71 -5.15
C ASN A 448 10.94 -21.58 -6.02
N SER A 449 10.97 -22.89 -5.82
CA SER A 449 11.73 -23.83 -6.66
C SER A 449 10.86 -24.37 -7.78
N THR A 450 11.43 -24.41 -8.99
CA THR A 450 10.75 -24.99 -10.18
C THR A 450 10.60 -26.50 -10.06
N SER A 451 11.44 -27.18 -9.27
CA SER A 451 11.50 -28.64 -9.13
C SER A 451 11.25 -29.04 -7.68
N SER A 452 9.99 -28.96 -7.23
CA SER A 452 9.66 -29.12 -5.80
C SER A 452 8.23 -29.62 -5.52
N LYS A 453 7.54 -30.16 -6.52
CA LYS A 453 6.14 -30.61 -6.43
C LYS A 453 6.02 -31.83 -5.52
N ILE A 454 6.92 -32.80 -5.70
CA ILE A 454 6.97 -34.01 -4.87
C ILE A 454 7.37 -33.60 -3.45
N SER A 455 8.34 -32.70 -3.31
CA SER A 455 8.74 -32.13 -2.03
C SER A 455 7.57 -31.44 -1.30
N ALA A 456 6.73 -30.69 -2.03
CA ALA A 456 5.52 -30.06 -1.50
C ALA A 456 4.51 -31.09 -0.99
N TYR A 457 4.26 -32.14 -1.77
CA TYR A 457 3.39 -33.24 -1.37
C TYR A 457 3.92 -33.96 -0.12
N THR A 458 5.20 -34.33 -0.12
CA THR A 458 5.87 -35.00 1.01
C THR A 458 5.74 -34.21 2.30
N LEU A 459 5.98 -32.89 2.25
CA LEU A 459 5.83 -32.04 3.43
C LEU A 459 4.38 -31.97 3.91
N HIS A 460 3.44 -31.77 2.99
CA HIS A 460 2.03 -31.66 3.32
C HIS A 460 1.46 -32.97 3.89
N ASP A 461 1.76 -34.11 3.26
CA ASP A 461 1.32 -35.44 3.71
C ASP A 461 1.86 -35.75 5.10
N PHE A 462 3.15 -35.48 5.33
CA PHE A 462 3.77 -35.62 6.65
C PHE A 462 3.07 -34.77 7.72
N LEU A 463 2.87 -33.47 7.46
CA LEU A 463 2.24 -32.57 8.42
C LEU A 463 0.77 -32.94 8.71
N GLN A 464 0.05 -33.49 7.72
CA GLN A 464 -1.29 -34.03 7.95
C GLN A 464 -1.27 -35.29 8.80
N LYS A 465 -0.39 -36.25 8.49
CA LYS A 465 -0.27 -37.52 9.19
C LYS A 465 0.13 -37.33 10.66
N HIS A 466 1.00 -36.38 10.93
CA HIS A 466 1.55 -36.09 12.25
C HIS A 466 0.90 -34.86 12.91
N TYR A 467 -0.30 -34.45 12.48
CA TYR A 467 -0.99 -33.26 13.00
C TYR A 467 -1.13 -33.27 14.53
N HIS A 468 -1.53 -34.41 15.12
CA HIS A 468 -1.70 -34.54 16.58
C HIS A 468 -0.38 -34.45 17.36
N GLU A 469 0.73 -34.83 16.74
CA GLU A 469 2.07 -34.82 17.33
C GLU A 469 2.75 -33.46 17.19
N ILE A 470 2.48 -32.73 16.11
CA ILE A 470 3.16 -31.46 15.77
C ILE A 470 2.32 -30.24 16.17
N GLY A 471 0.99 -30.33 16.07
CA GLY A 471 0.07 -29.21 16.30
C GLY A 471 0.07 -28.15 15.19
N PHE A 472 0.68 -28.42 14.03
CA PHE A 472 0.80 -27.45 12.93
C PHE A 472 -0.54 -27.22 12.22
N GLN A 473 -0.95 -25.95 12.09
CA GLN A 473 -2.18 -25.57 11.38
C GLN A 473 -1.84 -24.87 10.06
N PHE A 474 -2.33 -25.44 8.95
CA PHE A 474 -2.20 -24.79 7.64
C PHE A 474 -3.06 -23.53 7.54
N ASN A 475 -2.47 -22.46 7.04
CA ASN A 475 -3.16 -21.21 6.70
C ASN A 475 -3.41 -21.12 5.17
N THR A 476 -4.15 -20.10 4.75
CA THR A 476 -4.45 -19.86 3.32
C THR A 476 -3.19 -19.67 2.46
N ASP A 477 -2.18 -18.96 2.98
CA ASP A 477 -0.95 -18.69 2.24
C ASP A 477 -0.14 -19.98 2.01
N ASP A 478 -0.18 -20.94 2.95
CA ASP A 478 0.45 -22.25 2.77
C ASP A 478 -0.14 -23.00 1.57
N TYR A 479 -1.47 -23.05 1.47
CA TYR A 479 -2.14 -23.71 0.34
C TYR A 479 -1.87 -23.01 -0.99
N TYR A 480 -1.82 -21.69 -0.98
CA TYR A 480 -1.37 -20.92 -2.14
C TYR A 480 0.05 -21.32 -2.57
N HIS A 481 0.99 -21.39 -1.63
CA HIS A 481 2.38 -21.78 -1.91
C HIS A 481 2.51 -23.23 -2.38
N LEU A 482 1.75 -24.16 -1.78
CA LEU A 482 1.68 -25.56 -2.21
C LEU A 482 1.17 -25.67 -3.65
N MET A 483 0.05 -25.03 -3.99
CA MET A 483 -0.47 -25.02 -5.37
C MET A 483 0.48 -24.32 -6.34
N LYS A 484 1.11 -23.22 -5.93
CA LYS A 484 2.09 -22.47 -6.74
C LYS A 484 3.27 -23.35 -7.13
N SER A 485 3.75 -24.22 -6.25
CA SER A 485 4.86 -25.15 -6.58
C SER A 485 4.53 -26.08 -7.76
N CYS A 486 3.25 -26.30 -8.04
CA CYS A 486 2.75 -27.25 -9.03
C CYS A 486 2.34 -26.61 -10.37
N THR A 487 2.41 -25.28 -10.50
CA THR A 487 1.98 -24.59 -11.73
C THR A 487 2.93 -24.84 -12.91
N TYR A 488 4.20 -25.15 -12.66
CA TYR A 488 5.16 -25.54 -13.69
C TYR A 488 4.75 -26.86 -14.37
N LYS A 489 4.82 -26.94 -15.71
CA LYS A 489 4.26 -28.06 -16.52
C LYS A 489 2.76 -28.34 -16.28
N ALA A 490 2.02 -27.44 -15.61
CA ALA A 490 0.59 -27.54 -15.32
C ALA A 490 0.15 -28.90 -14.72
N ASP A 491 0.69 -29.29 -13.58
CA ASP A 491 0.26 -30.51 -12.86
C ASP A 491 -1.13 -30.30 -12.22
N HIS A 492 -2.18 -30.52 -13.03
CA HIS A 492 -3.57 -30.33 -12.62
C HIS A 492 -3.96 -31.23 -11.44
N GLN A 493 -3.46 -32.45 -11.39
CA GLN A 493 -3.89 -33.44 -10.39
C GLN A 493 -3.36 -33.08 -9.00
N THR A 494 -2.10 -32.68 -8.89
CA THR A 494 -1.51 -32.23 -7.63
C THR A 494 -2.16 -30.93 -7.15
N ILE A 495 -2.51 -30.03 -8.08
CA ILE A 495 -3.23 -28.80 -7.74
C ILE A 495 -4.64 -29.11 -7.23
N TYR A 496 -5.37 -30.06 -7.85
CA TYR A 496 -6.66 -30.51 -7.35
C TYR A 496 -6.57 -31.19 -5.98
N TYR A 497 -5.50 -31.96 -5.73
CA TYR A 497 -5.23 -32.52 -4.41
C TYR A 497 -5.12 -31.41 -3.35
N PHE A 498 -4.25 -30.42 -3.56
CA PHE A 498 -4.11 -29.31 -2.60
C PHE A 498 -5.40 -28.49 -2.48
N PHE A 499 -6.14 -28.31 -3.58
CA PHE A 499 -7.39 -27.55 -3.55
C PHE A 499 -8.49 -28.27 -2.77
N TYR A 500 -8.60 -29.59 -2.91
CA TYR A 500 -9.48 -30.42 -2.11
C TYR A 500 -9.14 -30.30 -0.61
N HIS A 501 -7.86 -30.43 -0.25
CA HIS A 501 -7.43 -30.30 1.15
C HIS A 501 -7.63 -28.89 1.70
N TYR A 502 -7.45 -27.85 0.88
CA TYR A 502 -7.78 -26.47 1.24
C TYR A 502 -9.27 -26.31 1.57
N LEU A 503 -10.17 -26.77 0.68
CA LEU A 503 -11.61 -26.68 0.92
C LEU A 503 -12.04 -27.51 2.15
N LYS A 504 -11.44 -28.69 2.35
CA LYS A 504 -11.68 -29.53 3.53
C LYS A 504 -11.32 -28.81 4.83
N ASN A 505 -10.14 -28.16 4.87
CA ASN A 505 -9.60 -27.59 6.11
C ASN A 505 -10.06 -26.14 6.36
N GLN A 506 -10.19 -25.33 5.30
CA GLN A 506 -10.44 -23.89 5.39
C GLN A 506 -11.71 -23.44 4.67
N GLY A 507 -12.41 -24.30 3.92
CA GLY A 507 -13.58 -23.87 3.15
C GLY A 507 -14.69 -23.24 3.99
N HIS A 508 -14.83 -23.64 5.26
CA HIS A 508 -15.82 -23.07 6.17
C HIS A 508 -15.45 -21.67 6.71
N THR A 509 -14.24 -21.16 6.48
CA THR A 509 -13.79 -19.85 6.96
C THR A 509 -13.93 -18.75 5.89
N LEU A 510 -14.30 -19.10 4.66
CA LEU A 510 -14.24 -18.21 3.47
C LEU A 510 -15.52 -17.39 3.20
N TYR A 511 -16.29 -17.09 4.24
CA TYR A 511 -17.51 -16.30 4.07
C TYR A 511 -17.20 -14.79 4.12
N THR A 512 -17.71 -14.03 3.15
CA THR A 512 -17.34 -12.62 2.93
C THR A 512 -18.22 -11.61 3.69
N ASP A 513 -19.39 -12.02 4.18
CA ASP A 513 -20.28 -11.16 4.98
C ASP A 513 -21.16 -12.00 5.96
N THR A 514 -21.54 -11.37 7.07
CA THR A 514 -22.47 -11.90 8.08
C THR A 514 -23.93 -11.70 7.69
N LYS A 515 -24.24 -10.69 6.88
CA LYS A 515 -25.61 -10.32 6.49
C LYS A 515 -26.06 -10.97 5.18
N ASN A 516 -25.21 -10.92 4.16
CA ASN A 516 -25.40 -11.67 2.92
C ASN A 516 -24.42 -12.83 2.94
N VAL A 517 -24.88 -14.05 3.28
CA VAL A 517 -24.00 -15.23 3.33
C VAL A 517 -23.47 -15.52 1.93
N ASP A 518 -22.32 -14.93 1.62
CA ASP A 518 -21.57 -15.18 0.41
C ASP A 518 -20.23 -15.84 0.75
N TRP A 519 -19.72 -16.62 -0.20
CA TRP A 519 -18.54 -17.46 -0.05
C TRP A 519 -17.62 -17.20 -1.24
N GLN A 520 -16.36 -16.89 -0.97
CA GLN A 520 -15.42 -16.55 -2.03
C GLN A 520 -14.01 -17.04 -1.73
N LEU A 521 -13.36 -17.59 -2.74
CA LEU A 521 -11.93 -17.91 -2.68
C LEU A 521 -11.07 -16.64 -2.59
N PRO A 522 -9.97 -16.68 -1.82
CA PRO A 522 -8.98 -15.62 -1.83
C PRO A 522 -8.43 -15.38 -3.24
N HIS A 523 -8.28 -14.10 -3.61
CA HIS A 523 -7.92 -13.68 -4.97
C HIS A 523 -6.69 -14.40 -5.53
N HIS A 524 -5.65 -14.60 -4.71
CA HIS A 524 -4.40 -15.24 -5.14
C HIS A 524 -4.57 -16.76 -5.44
N ILE A 525 -5.46 -17.48 -4.74
CA ILE A 525 -5.80 -18.87 -5.07
C ILE A 525 -6.60 -18.89 -6.38
N SER A 526 -7.59 -18.02 -6.53
CA SER A 526 -8.35 -17.90 -7.78
C SER A 526 -7.47 -17.58 -8.98
N LEU A 527 -6.42 -16.76 -8.81
CA LEU A 527 -5.45 -16.47 -9.88
C LEU A 527 -4.68 -17.72 -10.32
N ILE A 528 -4.17 -18.54 -9.39
CA ILE A 528 -3.50 -19.80 -9.73
C ILE A 528 -4.45 -20.73 -10.49
N LEU A 529 -5.67 -20.91 -9.95
CA LEU A 529 -6.70 -21.74 -10.55
C LEU A 529 -7.08 -21.27 -11.98
N ASN A 530 -7.12 -19.97 -12.22
CA ASN A 530 -7.38 -19.38 -13.54
C ASN A 530 -6.20 -19.52 -14.51
N GLN A 531 -4.95 -19.43 -14.04
CA GLN A 531 -3.76 -19.64 -14.89
C GLN A 531 -3.77 -21.03 -15.54
N ILE A 532 -4.25 -22.03 -14.81
CA ILE A 532 -4.33 -23.43 -15.21
C ILE A 532 -5.49 -23.68 -16.20
N ASN A 533 -6.44 -22.75 -16.29
CA ASN A 533 -7.64 -22.81 -17.14
C ASN A 533 -7.39 -22.34 -18.59
N ASN A 534 -6.18 -21.87 -18.93
CA ASN A 534 -5.86 -21.30 -20.25
C ASN A 534 -5.51 -22.33 -21.34
N SER A 535 -5.44 -23.63 -21.04
CA SER A 535 -5.29 -24.66 -22.07
C SER A 535 -6.67 -25.18 -22.49
N LYS A 536 -6.85 -25.50 -23.77
CA LYS A 536 -8.10 -26.00 -24.40
C LYS A 536 -8.71 -27.28 -23.76
N LEU A 537 -8.21 -27.74 -22.60
CA LEU A 537 -8.46 -29.05 -22.01
C LEU A 537 -9.21 -29.04 -20.67
N ASN A 538 -9.41 -27.92 -19.95
CA ASN A 538 -9.91 -28.05 -18.56
C ASN A 538 -10.86 -26.96 -18.04
N LYS A 539 -12.10 -26.91 -18.55
CA LYS A 539 -13.21 -26.09 -17.99
C LYS A 539 -13.68 -26.49 -16.58
N ASN A 540 -13.07 -27.52 -15.96
CA ASN A 540 -13.58 -28.10 -14.71
C ASN A 540 -13.28 -27.26 -13.47
N VAL A 541 -12.21 -26.44 -13.46
CA VAL A 541 -11.80 -25.69 -12.26
C VAL A 541 -12.87 -24.66 -11.84
N GLN A 542 -13.37 -23.86 -12.80
CA GLN A 542 -14.44 -22.89 -12.56
C GLN A 542 -15.75 -23.55 -12.14
N LYS A 543 -16.01 -24.77 -12.64
CA LYS A 543 -17.17 -25.57 -12.24
C LYS A 543 -17.01 -26.07 -10.80
N ILE A 544 -15.82 -26.53 -10.40
CA ILE A 544 -15.52 -26.93 -9.03
C ILE A 544 -15.64 -25.73 -8.07
N GLU A 545 -15.09 -24.57 -8.44
CA GLU A 545 -15.19 -23.34 -7.63
C GLU A 545 -16.66 -22.91 -7.45
N LYS A 546 -17.44 -22.87 -8.53
CA LYS A 546 -18.86 -22.53 -8.48
C LYS A 546 -19.65 -23.53 -7.62
N ASN A 547 -19.45 -24.83 -7.85
CA ASN A 547 -20.14 -25.86 -7.10
C ASN A 547 -19.73 -25.88 -5.62
N ALA A 548 -18.47 -25.56 -5.31
CA ALA A 548 -18.01 -25.39 -3.93
C ALA A 548 -18.73 -24.20 -3.27
N ARG A 549 -18.81 -23.05 -3.93
CA ARG A 549 -19.56 -21.88 -3.44
C ARG A 549 -21.01 -22.25 -3.13
N ASP A 550 -21.70 -22.88 -4.07
CA ASP A 550 -23.10 -23.29 -3.91
C ASP A 550 -23.27 -24.27 -2.73
N LEU A 551 -22.36 -25.25 -2.59
CA LEU A 551 -22.37 -26.24 -1.52
C LEU A 551 -22.16 -25.60 -0.14
N PHE A 552 -21.14 -24.75 0.02
CA PHE A 552 -20.83 -24.10 1.30
C PHE A 552 -21.94 -23.11 1.71
N ILE A 553 -22.49 -22.33 0.77
CA ILE A 553 -23.63 -21.44 1.03
C ILE A 553 -24.86 -22.25 1.46
N GLN A 554 -25.23 -23.30 0.71
CA GLN A 554 -26.39 -24.14 1.03
C GLN A 554 -26.26 -24.78 2.42
N ARG A 555 -25.05 -25.25 2.76
CA ARG A 555 -24.78 -25.90 4.05
C ARG A 555 -24.82 -24.93 5.21
N LYS A 556 -24.25 -23.72 5.06
CA LYS A 556 -24.33 -22.65 6.05
C LYS A 556 -25.76 -22.16 6.28
N LEU A 557 -26.55 -21.97 5.22
CA LEU A 557 -27.97 -21.58 5.33
C LEU A 557 -28.80 -22.64 6.07
N ARG A 558 -28.42 -23.92 5.96
CA ARG A 558 -29.05 -25.05 6.67
C ARG A 558 -28.49 -25.30 8.07
N GLY A 559 -27.54 -24.49 8.54
CA GLY A 559 -26.88 -24.69 9.84
C GLY A 559 -26.10 -26.00 9.96
N SER A 560 -25.64 -26.57 8.83
CA SER A 560 -24.95 -27.86 8.80
C SER A 560 -23.54 -27.74 8.20
N HIS A 561 -22.62 -28.62 8.60
CA HIS A 561 -21.29 -28.68 8.00
C HIS A 561 -21.28 -29.47 6.70
N VAL A 562 -20.37 -29.11 5.79
CA VAL A 562 -20.14 -29.86 4.55
C VAL A 562 -19.53 -31.22 4.89
N LYS A 563 -20.10 -32.31 4.39
CA LYS A 563 -19.57 -33.66 4.62
C LYS A 563 -18.41 -33.97 3.67
N ILE A 564 -17.46 -34.80 4.11
CA ILE A 564 -16.30 -35.21 3.31
C ILE A 564 -16.72 -35.80 1.95
N GLN A 565 -17.75 -36.67 1.93
CA GLN A 565 -18.28 -37.28 0.71
C GLN A 565 -18.81 -36.24 -0.30
N GLU A 566 -19.37 -35.13 0.18
CA GLU A 566 -19.88 -34.06 -0.70
C GLU A 566 -18.74 -33.29 -1.33
N LEU A 567 -17.67 -33.01 -0.56
CA LEU A 567 -16.45 -32.42 -1.09
C LEU A 567 -15.79 -33.34 -2.12
N GLN A 568 -15.73 -34.65 -1.88
CA GLN A 568 -15.19 -35.62 -2.84
C GLN A 568 -15.96 -35.60 -4.17
N ASN A 569 -17.29 -35.52 -4.09
CA ASN A 569 -18.17 -35.45 -5.26
C ASN A 569 -17.95 -34.18 -6.10
N LEU A 570 -17.50 -33.07 -5.51
CA LEU A 570 -17.17 -31.85 -6.27
C LEU A 570 -16.05 -32.09 -7.29
N PHE A 571 -15.05 -32.89 -6.91
CA PHE A 571 -13.88 -33.17 -7.74
C PHE A 571 -14.09 -34.38 -8.66
N GLY A 572 -15.00 -35.30 -8.33
CA GLY A 572 -15.38 -36.42 -9.19
C GLY A 572 -14.18 -37.27 -9.61
N LYS A 573 -13.98 -37.47 -10.92
CA LYS A 573 -12.82 -38.20 -11.47
C LYS A 573 -11.46 -37.52 -11.21
N ASN A 574 -11.47 -36.23 -10.85
CA ASN A 574 -10.27 -35.46 -10.52
C ASN A 574 -9.94 -35.52 -9.02
N HIS A 575 -10.75 -36.21 -8.20
CA HIS A 575 -10.43 -36.43 -6.80
C HIS A 575 -9.28 -37.43 -6.69
N SER A 576 -8.13 -36.97 -6.19
CA SER A 576 -6.99 -37.82 -5.83
C SER A 576 -6.87 -37.83 -4.31
N PRO A 577 -7.19 -38.95 -3.62
CA PRO A 577 -7.06 -39.01 -2.16
C PRO A 577 -5.60 -39.02 -1.69
N GLN A 578 -4.70 -39.51 -2.54
CA GLN A 578 -3.25 -39.51 -2.38
C GLN A 578 -2.62 -39.27 -3.75
N ILE A 579 -1.40 -38.77 -3.76
CA ILE A 579 -0.62 -38.63 -4.98
C ILE A 579 0.33 -39.81 -5.05
N THR A 580 0.14 -40.70 -6.02
CA THR A 580 1.06 -41.82 -6.22
C THR A 580 2.30 -41.34 -6.97
N ILE A 581 3.48 -41.83 -6.58
CA ILE A 581 4.75 -41.53 -7.27
C ILE A 581 4.65 -41.94 -8.76
N LYS A 582 3.95 -43.04 -9.07
CA LYS A 582 3.65 -43.43 -10.46
C LYS A 582 2.79 -42.40 -11.22
N GLY A 583 1.84 -41.75 -10.54
CA GLY A 583 1.05 -40.64 -11.09
C GLY A 583 1.90 -39.40 -11.38
N LEU A 584 2.82 -39.05 -10.47
CA LEU A 584 3.78 -37.95 -10.64
C LEU A 584 4.77 -38.22 -11.79
N LEU A 585 5.27 -39.46 -11.91
CA LEU A 585 6.15 -39.89 -13.00
C LEU A 585 5.45 -39.92 -14.36
N SER A 586 4.16 -40.28 -14.41
CA SER A 586 3.37 -40.29 -15.66
C SER A 586 3.06 -38.89 -16.21
N MET A 587 3.17 -37.84 -15.39
CA MET A 587 2.92 -36.45 -15.78
C MET A 587 4.13 -35.76 -16.41
N ASP A 588 5.34 -36.24 -16.13
CA ASP A 588 6.56 -35.73 -16.78
C ASP A 588 6.56 -36.09 -18.28
N ALA A 589 6.09 -37.29 -18.62
CA ALA A 589 5.94 -37.75 -20.01
C ALA A 589 4.95 -36.91 -20.85
N ILE A 590 3.96 -36.28 -20.21
CA ILE A 590 3.00 -35.36 -20.86
C ILE A 590 3.56 -33.94 -20.92
N GLY A 591 4.33 -33.54 -19.90
CA GLY A 591 4.97 -32.23 -19.83
C GLY A 591 6.06 -32.03 -20.88
N ASP A 592 6.82 -33.08 -21.22
CA ASP A 592 7.85 -33.04 -22.26
C ASP A 592 7.25 -32.76 -23.66
N GLN A 593 6.02 -33.22 -23.93
CA GLN A 593 5.30 -32.95 -25.19
C GLN A 593 4.76 -31.50 -25.28
N LEU A 594 4.66 -30.80 -24.14
CA LEU A 594 4.18 -29.41 -24.04
C LEU A 594 5.34 -28.39 -23.96
N GLU A 595 6.53 -28.81 -23.51
CA GLU A 595 7.75 -27.98 -23.48
C GLU A 595 8.21 -27.58 -24.90
N ASP A 596 8.02 -28.46 -25.90
CA ASP A 596 8.27 -28.15 -27.31
C ASP A 596 7.43 -26.97 -27.86
N LEU A 597 6.33 -26.62 -27.19
CA LEU A 597 5.43 -25.51 -27.58
C LEU A 597 5.68 -24.21 -26.81
N LEU A 598 6.43 -24.25 -25.70
CA LEU A 598 6.61 -23.12 -24.77
C LEU A 598 8.10 -22.77 -24.62
N HIS A 599 8.69 -22.19 -25.66
CA HIS A 599 10.04 -21.63 -25.58
C HIS A 599 10.13 -20.57 -24.44
N ASN A 600 11.16 -20.71 -23.60
CA ASN A 600 11.60 -19.81 -22.51
C ASN A 600 10.98 -19.98 -21.10
N GLN A 601 10.42 -21.14 -20.73
CA GLN A 601 10.14 -21.42 -19.30
C GLN A 601 11.28 -22.19 -18.60
N PRO A 602 11.52 -21.94 -17.31
CA PRO A 602 12.52 -22.69 -16.55
C PRO A 602 12.09 -24.16 -16.40
N VAL A 603 13.01 -25.06 -16.71
CA VAL A 603 12.80 -26.51 -16.82
C VAL A 603 12.57 -27.16 -15.44
N TYR A 604 11.60 -28.08 -15.37
CA TYR A 604 11.37 -28.96 -14.22
C TYR A 604 12.33 -30.16 -14.27
N TYR A 605 12.98 -30.47 -13.15
CA TYR A 605 13.89 -31.61 -13.01
C TYR A 605 13.38 -32.57 -11.95
N LEU A 606 12.81 -33.69 -12.39
CA LEU A 606 12.33 -34.75 -11.51
C LEU A 606 13.41 -35.31 -10.58
N SER A 607 14.64 -35.49 -11.07
CA SER A 607 15.76 -36.00 -10.26
C SER A 607 16.05 -35.10 -9.05
N ILE A 608 16.00 -33.79 -9.25
CA ILE A 608 16.20 -32.79 -8.21
C ILE A 608 15.04 -32.81 -7.21
N ASP A 609 13.79 -32.89 -7.68
CA ASP A 609 12.61 -32.93 -6.82
C ASP A 609 12.56 -34.22 -5.97
N LEU A 610 12.93 -35.36 -6.56
CA LEU A 610 13.07 -36.63 -5.82
C LEU A 610 14.17 -36.56 -4.78
N GLU A 611 15.32 -35.95 -5.10
CA GLU A 611 16.40 -35.72 -4.13
C GLU A 611 15.91 -34.86 -2.97
N TYR A 612 15.29 -33.71 -3.25
CA TYR A 612 14.75 -32.81 -2.23
C TYR A 612 13.68 -33.48 -1.38
N SER A 613 12.76 -34.22 -2.00
CA SER A 613 11.72 -34.96 -1.30
C SER A 613 12.31 -36.03 -0.38
N GLN A 614 13.30 -36.79 -0.85
CA GLN A 614 13.95 -37.83 -0.04
C GLN A 614 14.69 -37.22 1.15
N ARG A 615 15.47 -36.16 0.91
CA ARG A 615 16.21 -35.44 1.95
C ARG A 615 15.27 -34.86 3.00
N LEU A 616 14.19 -34.21 2.55
CA LEU A 616 13.15 -33.68 3.41
C LEU A 616 12.48 -34.78 4.23
N SER A 617 12.04 -35.88 3.59
CA SER A 617 11.44 -37.03 4.26
C SER A 617 12.35 -37.62 5.34
N ASN A 618 13.65 -37.77 5.04
CA ASN A 618 14.63 -38.25 6.00
C ASN A 618 14.75 -37.30 7.21
N CYS A 619 14.84 -35.99 6.97
CA CYS A 619 14.89 -35.00 8.05
C CYS A 619 13.63 -35.03 8.92
N LEU A 620 12.44 -35.05 8.30
CA LEU A 620 11.16 -35.06 8.98
C LEU A 620 10.97 -36.34 9.81
N SER A 621 11.37 -37.50 9.28
CA SER A 621 11.35 -38.78 9.99
C SER A 621 12.28 -38.76 11.19
N TYR A 622 13.48 -38.19 11.04
CA TYR A 622 14.42 -38.02 12.15
C TYR A 622 13.86 -37.11 13.24
N ILE A 623 13.24 -36.00 12.86
CA ILE A 623 12.62 -35.04 13.79
C ILE A 623 11.56 -35.73 14.64
N ILE A 624 10.65 -36.52 14.06
CA ILE A 624 9.58 -37.19 14.83
C ILE A 624 10.14 -38.29 15.74
N THR A 625 11.08 -39.08 15.24
CA THR A 625 11.68 -40.18 16.02
C THR A 625 12.52 -39.69 17.21
N HIS A 626 13.07 -38.48 17.14
CA HIS A 626 13.99 -37.94 18.15
C HIS A 626 13.44 -36.73 18.91
N SER A 627 12.17 -36.35 18.70
CA SER A 627 11.49 -35.32 19.50
C SER A 627 10.70 -35.98 20.63
N PRO A 628 10.74 -35.45 21.87
CA PRO A 628 9.91 -35.96 22.95
C PRO A 628 8.42 -35.77 22.62
N PRO A 629 7.53 -36.71 23.02
CA PRO A 629 6.10 -36.58 22.76
C PRO A 629 5.56 -35.31 23.39
N ILE A 630 4.83 -34.50 22.60
CA ILE A 630 4.18 -33.29 23.11
C ILE A 630 3.12 -33.71 24.13
N LYS A 631 3.38 -33.52 25.43
CA LYS A 631 2.34 -33.62 26.45
C LYS A 631 1.32 -32.52 26.18
N GLN A 632 0.11 -32.90 25.78
CA GLN A 632 -1.03 -32.00 25.73
C GLN A 632 -1.29 -31.53 27.16
N GLN A 633 -0.97 -30.27 27.46
CA GLN A 633 -1.53 -29.60 28.63
C GLN A 633 -2.96 -29.19 28.25
N THR A 634 -3.93 -29.92 28.80
CA THR A 634 -5.36 -29.61 28.77
C THR A 634 -5.68 -28.29 29.45
#